data_AF-A0A818PDE2-F1
#
_entry.id   AF-A0A818PDE2-F1
#
_cell.length_a   1.000
_cell.length_b   1.000
_cell.length_c   1.000
_cell.angle_alpha   90.00
_cell.angle_beta   90.00
_cell.angle_gamma   90.00
#
_symmetry.space_group_name_H-M   'P 1'
#
loop_
_entity.id
_entity.type
_entity.pdbx_description
1 polymer ?
#
loop_
_entity_poly.entity_id
_entity_poly.type
_entity_poly.pdbx_seq_one_letter_code
_entity_poly.pdbx_strand_id
1 'polypeptide(L)'
;EDEDLFSINPTTGDLWILKSFDREIKSNYSLLICAFDGIYQTCSSIFLNILDENDNICKFNLSSITLTINENLPSNTNLIKIQAFDPDYKENGTLYYKLSSKTSYLNINLTTGIIQTTINSFDYELIQTYSSLIIACDSINSLPSLCCYLKLY
;
A
#
# COMPACT_ATOMS: atom_id res chain seq x y z
N GLU A 1 -14.67 25.22 2.61
CA GLU A 1 -14.68 23.78 2.26
C GLU A 1 -14.68 22.88 3.50
N ASP A 2 -13.90 23.20 4.55
CA ASP A 2 -13.95 22.44 5.81
C ASP A 2 -15.18 22.75 6.71
N GLU A 3 -15.90 23.85 6.46
CA GLU A 3 -17.03 24.31 7.29
C GLU A 3 -18.24 23.34 7.27
N ASP A 4 -18.34 22.47 6.26
CA ASP A 4 -19.42 21.48 6.15
C ASP A 4 -19.09 20.12 6.81
N LEU A 5 -17.90 19.98 7.42
CA LEU A 5 -17.42 18.72 8.00
C LEU A 5 -17.70 18.62 9.49
N PHE A 6 -17.78 19.76 10.18
CA PHE A 6 -17.89 19.84 11.62
C PHE A 6 -19.07 20.72 12.04
N SER A 7 -19.71 20.35 13.15
CA SER A 7 -20.72 21.19 13.80
C SER A 7 -20.46 21.24 15.28
N ILE A 8 -20.64 22.41 15.90
CA ILE A 8 -20.52 22.57 17.36
C ILE A 8 -21.87 22.94 17.95
N ASN A 9 -22.26 22.26 19.02
CA ASN A 9 -23.43 22.66 19.79
C ASN A 9 -23.12 23.97 20.55
N PRO A 10 -23.84 25.07 20.28
CA PRO A 10 -23.51 26.37 20.87
C PRO A 10 -23.79 26.44 22.37
N THR A 11 -24.57 25.51 22.93
CA THR A 11 -24.92 25.48 24.35
C THR A 11 -24.05 24.52 25.15
N THR A 12 -23.77 23.33 24.61
CA THR A 12 -22.99 22.30 25.32
C THR A 12 -21.50 22.31 24.97
N GLY A 13 -21.14 22.87 23.82
CA GLY A 13 -19.77 22.81 23.28
C GLY A 13 -19.42 21.48 22.60
N ASP A 14 -20.37 20.54 22.47
CA ASP A 14 -20.12 19.26 21.83
C ASP A 14 -19.80 19.44 20.35
N LEU A 15 -18.67 18.88 19.91
CA LEU A 15 -18.23 18.88 18.52
C LEU A 15 -18.68 17.58 17.84
N TRP A 16 -19.34 17.70 16.69
CA TRP A 16 -19.90 16.62 15.90
C TRP A 16 -19.27 16.59 14.51
N ILE A 17 -19.15 15.38 13.98
CA ILE A 17 -18.70 15.11 12.62
C ILE A 17 -19.94 14.97 11.74
N LEU A 18 -19.99 15.69 10.62
CA LEU A 18 -21.13 15.69 9.70
C LEU A 18 -20.93 14.77 8.49
N LYS A 19 -19.68 14.47 8.12
CA LYS A 19 -19.32 13.62 6.97
C LYS A 19 -18.17 12.68 7.35
N SER A 20 -18.06 11.56 6.65
CA SER A 20 -16.91 10.66 6.80
C SER A 20 -15.62 11.35 6.39
N PHE A 21 -14.52 10.96 7.05
CA PHE A 21 -13.18 11.38 6.67
C PHE A 21 -12.54 10.34 5.77
N ASP A 22 -11.68 10.82 4.90
CA ASP A 22 -10.79 10.02 4.07
C ASP A 22 -9.37 10.56 4.35
N ARG A 23 -8.54 9.70 4.94
CA ARG A 23 -7.20 10.08 5.41
C ARG A 23 -6.27 10.34 4.23
N GLU A 24 -6.46 9.62 3.13
CA GLU A 24 -5.73 9.70 1.87
C GLU A 24 -5.95 11.07 1.22
N ILE A 25 -7.14 11.65 1.40
CA ILE A 25 -7.45 13.01 0.95
C ILE A 25 -6.89 14.06 1.92
N LYS A 26 -7.19 13.93 3.22
CA LYS A 26 -6.76 14.91 4.24
C LYS A 26 -6.64 14.29 5.63
N SER A 27 -5.40 14.24 6.12
CA SER A 27 -5.05 13.56 7.37
C SER A 27 -5.15 14.42 8.62
N ASN A 28 -5.31 15.75 8.50
CA ASN A 28 -5.42 16.64 9.65
C ASN A 28 -6.26 17.89 9.38
N TYR A 29 -6.82 18.44 10.45
CA TYR A 29 -7.60 19.67 10.47
C TYR A 29 -7.15 20.56 11.64
N SER A 30 -7.16 21.87 11.41
CA SER A 30 -6.99 22.88 12.45
C SER A 30 -8.26 23.71 12.53
N LEU A 31 -8.97 23.60 13.65
CA LEU A 31 -10.22 24.31 13.89
C LEU A 31 -9.98 25.43 14.89
N LEU A 32 -10.49 26.63 14.60
CA LEU A 32 -10.52 27.73 15.55
C LEU A 32 -11.92 27.81 16.15
N ILE A 33 -12.06 27.48 17.43
CA ILE A 33 -13.34 27.53 18.15
C ILE A 33 -13.35 28.78 19.00
N CYS A 34 -14.41 29.57 18.89
CA CYS A 34 -14.58 30.78 19.67
C CYS A 34 -15.82 30.69 20.56
N ALA A 35 -15.69 31.14 21.80
CA ALA A 35 -16.79 31.36 22.72
C ALA A 35 -17.04 32.86 22.86
N PHE A 36 -18.31 33.25 22.90
CA PHE A 36 -18.76 34.64 22.99
C PHE A 36 -19.85 34.76 24.05
N ASP A 37 -19.71 35.72 24.96
CA ASP A 37 -20.66 35.96 26.05
C ASP A 37 -21.64 37.12 25.79
N GLY A 38 -21.59 37.72 24.59
CA GLY A 38 -22.33 38.93 24.26
C GLY A 38 -21.47 40.20 24.22
N ILE A 39 -20.30 40.18 24.86
CA ILE A 39 -19.40 41.34 25.02
C ILE A 39 -17.96 40.97 24.67
N TYR A 40 -17.46 39.85 25.19
CA TYR A 40 -16.10 39.36 25.01
C TYR A 40 -16.10 38.05 24.22
N GLN A 41 -15.06 37.90 23.39
CA GLN A 41 -14.81 36.69 22.62
C GLN A 41 -13.45 36.13 23.00
N THR A 42 -13.39 34.82 23.20
CA THR A 42 -12.13 34.07 23.35
C THR A 42 -12.11 32.93 22.34
N CYS A 43 -10.93 32.63 21.78
CA CYS A 43 -10.80 31.57 20.79
C CYS A 43 -9.66 30.61 21.18
N SER A 44 -9.84 29.33 20.86
CA SER A 44 -8.85 28.29 21.05
C SER A 44 -8.73 27.44 19.79
N SER A 45 -7.51 26.98 19.48
CA SER A 45 -7.25 26.10 18.35
C SER A 45 -7.33 24.63 18.77
N ILE A 46 -8.05 23.82 17.99
CA ILE A 46 -8.09 22.38 18.11
C ILE A 46 -7.41 21.78 16.89
N PHE A 47 -6.49 20.84 17.13
CA PHE A 47 -5.86 20.05 16.08
C PHE A 47 -6.46 18.65 16.09
N LEU A 48 -7.02 18.25 14.96
CA LEU A 48 -7.61 16.93 14.75
C LEU A 48 -6.72 16.16 13.78
N ASN A 49 -6.32 14.95 14.18
CA ASN A 49 -5.63 14.00 13.31
C ASN A 49 -6.60 12.87 12.97
N ILE A 50 -6.74 12.59 11.68
CA ILE A 50 -7.54 11.47 11.21
C ILE A 50 -6.68 10.21 11.32
N LEU A 51 -7.20 9.22 12.03
CA LEU A 51 -6.55 7.91 12.13
C LEU A 51 -6.73 7.15 10.83
N ASP A 52 -5.77 6.28 10.59
CA ASP A 52 -5.77 5.44 9.40
C ASP A 52 -6.57 4.16 9.58
N GLU A 53 -7.30 3.76 8.55
CA GLU A 53 -7.96 2.47 8.38
C GLU A 53 -7.39 1.79 7.13
N ASN A 54 -7.25 0.46 7.16
CA ASN A 54 -6.76 -0.30 6.00
C ASN A 54 -7.90 -0.51 4.98
N ASP A 55 -8.30 0.56 4.31
CA ASP A 55 -9.46 0.60 3.42
C ASP A 55 -9.08 0.67 1.92
N ASN A 56 -7.79 0.84 1.62
CA ASN A 56 -7.29 0.75 0.27
C ASN A 56 -6.71 -0.63 -0.03
N ILE A 57 -6.79 -1.00 -1.31
CA ILE A 57 -6.21 -2.23 -1.80
C ILE A 57 -4.99 -1.87 -2.63
N CYS A 58 -3.84 -2.48 -2.31
CA CYS A 58 -2.59 -2.27 -3.04
C CYS A 58 -2.71 -2.54 -4.55
N LYS A 59 -1.93 -1.83 -5.37
CA LYS A 59 -1.97 -1.93 -6.83
C LYS A 59 -0.58 -2.05 -7.43
N PHE A 60 -0.41 -2.94 -8.41
CA PHE A 60 0.79 -2.95 -9.24
C PHE A 60 0.70 -1.89 -10.33
N ASN A 61 1.82 -1.25 -10.66
CA ASN A 61 1.92 -0.33 -11.80
C ASN A 61 1.79 -1.04 -13.15
N LEU A 62 2.11 -2.33 -13.20
CA LEU A 62 2.06 -3.16 -14.41
C LEU A 62 1.18 -4.38 -14.15
N SER A 63 0.34 -4.73 -15.13
CA SER A 63 -0.49 -5.94 -15.09
C SER A 63 0.28 -7.20 -15.49
N SER A 64 1.32 -7.05 -16.30
CA SER A 64 2.21 -8.13 -16.71
C SER A 64 3.64 -7.66 -16.94
N ILE A 65 4.60 -8.53 -16.65
CA ILE A 65 6.03 -8.32 -16.85
C ILE A 65 6.56 -9.48 -17.68
N THR A 66 7.35 -9.15 -18.70
CA THR A 66 8.07 -10.12 -19.52
C THR A 66 9.55 -9.85 -19.47
N LEU A 67 10.34 -10.90 -19.23
CA LEU A 67 11.78 -10.86 -19.14
C LEU A 67 12.39 -11.97 -19.98
N THR A 68 13.55 -11.70 -20.57
CA THR A 68 14.38 -12.70 -21.23
C THR A 68 15.66 -12.84 -20.45
N ILE A 69 16.00 -14.06 -20.05
CA ILE A 69 17.15 -14.34 -19.19
C ILE A 69 18.11 -15.32 -19.86
N ASN A 70 19.39 -15.26 -19.47
CA ASN A 70 20.36 -16.25 -19.91
C ASN A 70 20.26 -17.48 -18.99
N GLU A 71 20.26 -18.68 -19.58
CA GLU A 71 20.30 -19.94 -18.84
C GLU A 71 21.49 -20.04 -17.86
N ASN A 72 22.62 -19.43 -18.24
CA ASN A 72 23.87 -19.44 -17.49
C ASN A 72 23.94 -18.33 -16.43
N LEU A 73 22.81 -17.75 -16.03
CA LEU A 73 22.79 -16.75 -14.97
C LEU A 73 23.27 -17.36 -13.64
N PRO A 74 24.19 -16.68 -12.92
CA PRO A 74 24.59 -17.11 -11.59
C PRO A 74 23.41 -17.20 -10.63
N SER A 75 23.55 -18.02 -9.59
CA SER A 75 22.59 -18.06 -8.49
C SER A 75 22.57 -16.74 -7.71
N ASN A 76 21.43 -16.42 -7.12
CA ASN A 76 21.17 -15.16 -6.40
C ASN A 76 21.34 -13.90 -7.26
N THR A 77 21.15 -14.01 -8.58
CA THR A 77 21.16 -12.85 -9.47
C THR A 77 19.83 -12.11 -9.35
N ASN A 78 19.87 -10.80 -9.10
CA ASN A 78 18.70 -9.93 -9.12
C ASN A 78 18.21 -9.75 -10.56
N LEU A 79 16.99 -10.20 -10.86
CA LEU A 79 16.41 -10.08 -12.20
C LEU A 79 15.67 -8.76 -12.37
N ILE A 80 14.74 -8.48 -11.45
CA ILE A 80 13.90 -7.29 -11.49
C ILE A 80 13.40 -6.94 -10.09
N LYS A 81 13.15 -5.66 -9.85
CA LYS A 81 12.41 -5.17 -8.68
C LYS A 81 10.99 -4.82 -9.11
N ILE A 82 10.02 -5.39 -8.41
CA ILE A 82 8.60 -5.12 -8.64
C ILE A 82 8.06 -4.31 -7.49
N GLN A 83 7.18 -3.39 -7.82
CA GLN A 83 6.62 -2.45 -6.85
C GLN A 83 5.10 -2.39 -7.03
N ALA A 84 4.40 -2.71 -5.95
CA ALA A 84 3.03 -2.33 -5.74
C ALA A 84 2.98 -1.02 -4.92
N PHE A 85 1.84 -0.37 -4.96
CA PHE A 85 1.55 0.88 -4.26
C PHE A 85 0.28 0.72 -3.43
N ASP A 86 0.35 1.17 -2.19
CA ASP A 86 -0.79 1.25 -1.27
C ASP A 86 -0.78 2.66 -0.64
N PRO A 87 -1.87 3.42 -0.73
CA PRO A 87 -1.93 4.77 -0.18
C PRO A 87 -2.15 4.80 1.34
N ASP A 88 -2.42 3.65 1.96
CA ASP A 88 -2.62 3.56 3.41
C ASP A 88 -1.34 3.88 4.18
N TYR A 89 -1.47 4.29 5.45
CA TYR A 89 -0.37 4.86 6.21
C TYR A 89 0.34 3.83 7.07
N LYS A 90 1.67 3.84 6.98
CA LYS A 90 2.56 2.98 7.77
C LYS A 90 2.21 1.49 7.60
N GLU A 91 1.74 0.84 8.65
CA GLU A 91 1.54 -0.61 8.72
C GLU A 91 0.43 -1.06 7.77
N ASN A 92 -0.63 -0.25 7.61
CA ASN A 92 -1.71 -0.52 6.67
C ASN A 92 -1.20 -0.44 5.22
N GLY A 93 -0.32 0.51 4.90
CA GLY A 93 0.33 0.59 3.59
C GLY A 93 1.57 -0.28 3.39
N THR A 94 1.91 -1.18 4.34
CA THR A 94 3.15 -1.95 4.27
C THR A 94 3.00 -3.17 3.37
N LEU A 95 3.80 -3.24 2.31
CA LEU A 95 3.63 -4.27 1.29
C LEU A 95 4.55 -5.48 1.44
N TYR A 96 3.96 -6.65 1.25
CA TYR A 96 4.61 -7.95 1.23
C TYR A 96 4.38 -8.66 -0.10
N TYR A 97 5.46 -9.20 -0.68
CA TYR A 97 5.45 -9.81 -2.01
C TYR A 97 5.67 -11.32 -1.94
N LYS A 98 4.93 -12.07 -2.76
CA LYS A 98 5.10 -13.52 -2.91
C LYS A 98 4.84 -13.99 -4.33
N LEU A 99 5.47 -15.10 -4.71
CA LEU A 99 5.09 -15.84 -5.91
C LEU A 99 3.91 -16.75 -5.57
N SER A 100 2.89 -16.77 -6.41
CA SER A 100 1.70 -17.62 -6.26
C SER A 100 2.06 -19.11 -6.24
N SER A 101 3.17 -19.47 -6.86
CA SER A 101 3.72 -20.83 -6.82
C SER A 101 5.15 -20.75 -6.35
N LYS A 102 5.48 -21.49 -5.28
CA LYS A 102 6.86 -21.66 -4.86
C LYS A 102 7.56 -22.52 -5.91
N THR A 103 8.66 -22.02 -6.44
CA THR A 103 9.44 -22.75 -7.44
C THR A 103 10.88 -22.89 -6.99
N SER A 104 11.56 -23.84 -7.61
CA SER A 104 12.94 -24.13 -7.29
C SER A 104 13.93 -23.23 -8.03
N TYR A 105 13.46 -22.38 -8.97
CA TYR A 105 14.27 -21.51 -9.85
C TYR A 105 14.25 -20.02 -9.47
N LEU A 106 13.16 -19.57 -8.86
CA LEU A 106 12.97 -18.16 -8.51
C LEU A 106 12.53 -18.01 -7.06
N ASN A 107 13.02 -16.96 -6.44
CA ASN A 107 12.47 -16.43 -5.21
C ASN A 107 12.12 -14.95 -5.40
N ILE A 108 11.28 -14.44 -4.51
CA ILE A 108 11.02 -13.01 -4.39
C ILE A 108 11.28 -12.61 -2.94
N ASN A 109 11.99 -11.51 -2.76
CA ASN A 109 12.21 -10.95 -1.44
C ASN A 109 10.90 -10.32 -0.92
N LEU A 110 10.52 -10.75 0.28
CA LEU A 110 9.21 -10.46 0.87
C LEU A 110 8.91 -8.97 1.00
N THR A 111 9.90 -8.13 1.32
CA THR A 111 9.68 -6.69 1.60
C THR A 111 10.16 -5.78 0.48
N THR A 112 11.17 -6.19 -0.29
CA THR A 112 11.75 -5.35 -1.34
C THR A 112 11.14 -5.58 -2.72
N GLY A 113 10.43 -6.71 -2.92
CA GLY A 113 9.86 -7.08 -4.22
C GLY A 113 10.90 -7.45 -5.28
N ILE A 114 12.16 -7.69 -4.88
CA ILE A 114 13.22 -8.13 -5.80
C ILE A 114 13.05 -9.62 -6.09
N ILE A 115 12.94 -9.96 -7.37
CA ILE A 115 12.99 -11.34 -7.86
C ILE A 115 14.44 -11.73 -8.12
N GLN A 116 14.85 -12.88 -7.58
CA GLN A 116 16.20 -13.42 -7.78
C GLN A 116 16.16 -14.85 -8.27
N THR A 117 17.23 -15.25 -8.97
CA THR A 117 17.49 -16.64 -9.31
C THR A 117 17.88 -17.42 -8.05
N THR A 118 17.45 -18.67 -7.96
CA THR A 118 17.87 -19.58 -6.88
C THR A 118 19.16 -20.32 -7.29
N ILE A 119 19.49 -21.40 -6.58
CA ILE A 119 20.64 -22.26 -6.87
C ILE A 119 20.44 -23.10 -8.15
N ASN A 120 19.20 -23.26 -8.60
CA ASN A 120 18.93 -24.07 -9.77
C ASN A 120 19.19 -23.28 -11.06
N SER A 121 19.77 -23.95 -12.06
CA SER A 121 19.97 -23.38 -13.39
C SER A 121 18.67 -23.35 -14.19
N PHE A 122 18.53 -22.35 -15.05
CA PHE A 122 17.49 -22.31 -16.05
C PHE A 122 18.00 -23.06 -17.27
N ASP A 123 17.78 -24.38 -17.33
CA ASP A 123 18.18 -25.18 -18.49
C ASP A 123 17.13 -25.02 -19.60
N TYR A 124 17.51 -24.37 -20.72
CA TYR A 124 16.59 -24.05 -21.80
C TYR A 124 16.06 -25.30 -22.51
N GLU A 125 16.85 -26.36 -22.59
CA GLU A 125 16.43 -27.65 -23.16
C GLU A 125 15.34 -28.33 -22.31
N LEU A 126 15.31 -28.07 -21.00
CA LEU A 126 14.29 -28.59 -20.09
C LEU A 126 13.06 -27.69 -20.00
N ILE A 127 13.26 -26.37 -19.83
CA ILE A 127 12.18 -25.40 -19.61
C ILE A 127 12.49 -24.09 -20.35
N GLN A 128 11.80 -23.87 -21.47
CA GLN A 128 11.96 -22.67 -22.30
C GLN A 128 11.16 -21.47 -21.81
N THR A 129 10.10 -21.70 -21.03
CA THR A 129 9.25 -20.62 -20.54
C THR A 129 8.81 -20.87 -19.13
N TYR A 130 8.95 -19.85 -18.29
CA TYR A 130 8.46 -19.87 -16.93
C TYR A 130 7.41 -18.78 -16.75
N SER A 131 6.31 -19.10 -16.07
CA SER A 131 5.30 -18.11 -15.72
C SER A 131 4.81 -18.27 -14.30
N SER A 132 4.59 -17.15 -13.61
CA SER A 132 4.03 -17.15 -12.26
C SER A 132 3.20 -15.89 -12.03
N LEU A 133 2.23 -15.95 -11.13
CA LEU A 133 1.55 -14.78 -10.62
C LEU A 133 2.32 -14.23 -9.42
N ILE A 134 2.54 -12.93 -9.40
CA ILE A 134 3.16 -12.21 -8.30
C ILE A 134 2.04 -11.57 -7.53
N ILE A 135 2.03 -11.81 -6.23
CA ILE A 135 0.99 -11.33 -5.33
C ILE A 135 1.62 -10.31 -4.40
N ALA A 136 0.94 -9.17 -4.22
CA ALA A 136 1.21 -8.22 -3.15
C ALA A 136 0.09 -8.30 -2.10
N CYS A 137 0.45 -8.06 -0.85
CA CYS A 137 -0.44 -8.02 0.32
C CYS A 137 -0.03 -6.83 1.20
N ASP A 138 -1.01 -6.12 1.75
CA ASP A 138 -0.90 -5.06 2.77
C ASP A 138 -0.54 -5.58 4.18
N SER A 139 -0.73 -6.88 4.43
CA SER A 139 -0.31 -7.51 5.68
C SER A 139 0.17 -8.94 5.45
N ILE A 140 1.04 -9.44 6.32
CA ILE A 140 1.64 -10.78 6.20
C ILE A 140 0.58 -11.89 6.19
N ASN A 141 -0.56 -11.65 6.84
CA ASN A 141 -1.65 -12.60 7.03
C ASN A 141 -2.94 -12.22 6.29
N SER A 142 -2.98 -11.13 5.53
CA SER A 142 -4.15 -10.78 4.74
C SER A 142 -4.29 -11.69 3.53
N LEU A 143 -5.54 -11.77 3.07
CA LEU A 143 -5.84 -12.40 1.81
C LEU A 143 -5.06 -11.70 0.69
N PRO A 144 -4.62 -12.43 -0.34
CA PRO A 144 -3.92 -11.86 -1.49
C PRO A 144 -4.77 -10.73 -2.09
N SER A 145 -4.24 -9.51 -2.09
CA SER A 145 -5.02 -8.33 -2.46
C SER A 145 -5.00 -8.09 -3.97
N LEU A 146 -3.82 -8.19 -4.62
CA LEU A 146 -3.73 -8.11 -6.09
C LEU A 146 -2.63 -9.00 -6.68
N CYS A 147 -2.74 -9.26 -8.00
CA CYS A 147 -1.82 -10.09 -8.78
C CYS A 147 -1.23 -9.34 -10.00
N CYS A 148 0.05 -9.53 -10.28
CA CYS A 148 0.73 -9.17 -11.53
C CYS A 148 1.26 -10.44 -12.21
N TYR A 149 1.13 -10.57 -13.53
CA TYR A 149 1.61 -11.74 -14.26
C TYR A 149 3.10 -11.60 -14.61
N LEU A 150 3.91 -12.61 -14.28
CA LEU A 150 5.32 -12.70 -14.69
C LEU A 150 5.47 -13.78 -15.75
N LYS A 151 6.16 -13.45 -16.83
CA LYS A 151 6.61 -14.39 -17.85
C LYS A 151 8.09 -14.23 -18.11
N LEU A 152 8.81 -15.34 -18.11
CA LEU A 152 10.23 -15.46 -18.38
C LEU A 152 10.42 -16.34 -19.61
N TYR A 153 11.30 -15.89 -20.49
CA TYR A 153 11.77 -16.58 -21.68
C TYR A 153 13.27 -16.84 -21.57
#